data_AF-A0A2J6MTW3-F1
#
_entry.id   AF-A0A2J6MTW3-F1
#
_cell.length_a   1.000
_cell.length_b   1.000
_cell.length_c   1.000
_cell.angle_alpha   90.00
_cell.angle_beta   90.00
_cell.angle_gamma   90.00
#
_symmetry.space_group_name_H-M   'P 1'
#
loop_
_entity.id
_entity.type
_entity.pdbx_description
1 polymer ?
#
loop_
_entity_poly.entity_id
_entity_poly.type
_entity_poly.pdbx_seq_one_letter_code
_entity_poly.pdbx_strand_id
1 'polypeptide(L)'
;MPTAEEEAAIQHGIDADPDTYVPGDEEFARMKRRGRPRADTPKVLLSVRYDADVVEAFKATGDGWQTRMNAALKDWLKDHSPA
;
A
#
# COMPACT_ATOMS: atom_id res chain seq x y z
N MET A 1 11.18 21.75 -6.86
CA MET A 1 11.86 21.82 -5.56
C MET A 1 11.66 23.23 -5.04
N PRO A 2 11.42 23.43 -3.73
CA PRO A 2 11.29 24.77 -3.14
C PRO A 2 12.49 25.66 -3.50
N THR A 3 12.25 26.96 -3.57
CA THR A 3 13.31 27.96 -3.72
C THR A 3 14.03 28.21 -2.40
N ALA A 4 15.23 28.77 -2.44
CA ALA A 4 16.01 29.06 -1.24
C ALA A 4 15.30 30.03 -0.26
N GLU A 5 14.51 30.97 -0.79
CA GLU A 5 13.70 31.89 0.00
C GLU A 5 12.57 31.15 0.75
N GLU A 6 11.92 30.20 0.07
CA GLU A 6 10.90 29.34 0.67
C GLU A 6 11.48 28.40 1.73
N GLU A 7 12.68 27.84 1.50
CA GLU A 7 13.39 27.02 2.50
C GLU A 7 13.74 27.82 3.76
N ALA A 8 14.21 29.06 3.60
CA ALA A 8 14.51 29.95 4.73
C ALA A 8 13.25 30.29 5.54
N ALA A 9 12.12 30.53 4.88
CA ALA A 9 10.84 30.78 5.54
C ALA A 9 10.34 29.55 6.33
N ILE A 10 10.53 28.34 5.80
CA ILE A 10 10.21 27.08 6.49
C ILE A 10 11.10 26.90 7.72
N GLN A 11 12.41 27.10 7.60
CA GLN A 11 13.35 26.96 8.71
C GLN A 11 13.06 27.95 9.84
N HIS A 12 12.77 29.22 9.50
CA HIS A 12 12.38 30.22 10.49
C HIS A 12 11.13 29.80 11.28
N GLY A 13 10.15 29.17 10.62
CA GLY A 13 8.95 28.65 11.29
C GLY A 13 9.26 27.52 12.28
N ILE A 14 10.16 26.61 11.90
CA ILE A 14 10.64 25.52 12.76
C ILE A 14 11.38 26.10 13.98
N ASP A 15 12.30 27.04 13.76
CA ASP A 15 13.12 27.63 14.83
C ASP A 15 12.30 28.46 15.83
N ALA A 16 11.20 29.06 15.36
CA ALA A 16 10.30 29.86 16.19
C ALA A 16 9.35 29.02 17.07
N ASP A 17 9.21 27.72 16.80
CA ASP A 17 8.35 26.81 17.56
C ASP A 17 9.19 25.90 18.51
N PRO A 18 9.21 26.17 19.82
CA PRO A 18 9.98 25.39 20.78
C PRO A 18 9.47 23.95 20.98
N ASP A 19 8.24 23.65 20.56
CA ASP A 19 7.67 22.30 20.64
C ASP A 19 7.94 21.48 19.37
N THR A 20 8.47 22.10 18.30
CA THR A 20 8.79 21.39 17.07
C THR A 20 10.01 20.50 17.28
N TYR A 21 9.76 19.20 17.34
CA TYR A 21 10.79 18.19 17.39
C TYR A 21 11.25 17.80 15.98
N VAL A 22 12.49 18.15 15.65
CA VAL A 22 13.18 17.76 14.40
C VAL A 22 14.22 16.69 14.72
N PRO A 23 13.94 15.41 14.46
CA PRO A 23 14.92 14.37 14.68
C PRO A 23 16.09 14.52 13.69
N GLY A 24 17.31 14.35 14.18
CA GLY A 24 18.49 14.26 13.32
C GLY A 24 18.50 12.97 12.49
N ASP A 25 19.32 12.91 11.45
CA ASP A 25 19.38 11.76 10.52
C ASP A 25 19.63 10.42 11.23
N GLU A 26 20.55 10.39 12.20
CA GLU A 26 20.84 9.18 12.98
C GLU A 26 19.68 8.75 13.87
N GLU A 27 18.94 9.70 14.42
CA GLU A 27 17.80 9.45 15.28
C GLU A 27 16.62 8.94 14.46
N PHE A 28 16.35 9.59 13.33
CA PHE A 28 15.34 9.18 12.36
C PHE A 28 15.60 7.77 11.84
N ALA A 29 16.86 7.40 11.57
CA ALA A 29 17.23 6.05 11.14
C ALA A 29 16.95 4.98 12.21
N ARG A 30 17.04 5.33 13.50
CA ARG A 30 16.76 4.43 14.63
C ARG A 30 15.25 4.34 14.94
N MET A 31 14.42 5.24 14.42
CA MET A 31 12.98 5.18 14.64
C MET A 31 12.36 3.93 14.02
N LYS A 32 11.52 3.26 14.80
CA LYS A 32 10.80 2.07 14.33
C LYS A 32 9.81 2.47 13.25
N ARG A 33 9.99 1.93 12.04
CA ARG A 33 9.02 2.11 10.95
C ARG A 33 7.65 1.62 11.40
N ARG A 34 6.70 2.55 11.52
CA ARG A 34 5.29 2.25 11.83
C ARG A 34 4.59 1.85 10.54
N GLY A 35 3.86 0.74 10.58
CA GLY A 35 3.13 0.20 9.44
C GLY A 35 2.75 -1.26 9.64
N ARG A 36 1.85 -1.78 8.80
CA ARG A 36 1.59 -3.22 8.75
C ARG A 36 2.91 -3.94 8.43
N PRO A 37 3.25 -5.04 9.14
CA PRO A 37 4.39 -5.87 8.77
C PRO A 37 4.36 -6.20 7.28
N ARG A 38 5.53 -6.21 6.65
CA ARG A 38 5.63 -6.65 5.26
C ARG A 38 5.14 -8.10 5.19
N ALA A 39 4.25 -8.39 4.24
CA ALA A 39 3.84 -9.76 3.99
C ALA A 39 4.99 -10.51 3.31
N ASP A 40 5.31 -11.72 3.77
CA ASP A 40 6.36 -12.57 3.18
C ASP A 40 6.04 -12.94 1.73
N THR A 41 4.75 -13.06 1.40
CA THR A 41 4.27 -13.32 0.04
C THR A 41 3.19 -12.30 -0.31
N PRO A 42 3.56 -11.14 -0.88
CA PRO A 42 2.59 -10.13 -1.27
C PRO A 42 1.77 -10.61 -2.48
N LYS A 43 0.55 -10.08 -2.61
CA LYS A 43 -0.25 -10.26 -3.83
C LYS A 43 0.48 -9.57 -4.99
N VAL A 44 0.54 -10.25 -6.14
CA VAL A 44 1.08 -9.67 -7.37
C VAL A 44 -0.01 -8.85 -8.04
N LEU A 45 0.27 -7.58 -8.32
CA LEU A 45 -0.62 -6.73 -9.13
C LEU A 45 -0.39 -7.05 -10.61
N LEU A 46 -1.42 -7.53 -11.29
CA LEU A 46 -1.39 -7.84 -12.72
C LEU A 46 -2.55 -7.14 -13.43
N SER A 47 -2.32 -6.75 -14.68
CA SER A 47 -3.40 -6.31 -15.58
C SER A 47 -3.86 -7.52 -16.39
N VAL A 48 -5.02 -8.08 -16.03
CA VAL A 48 -5.61 -9.28 -16.65
C VAL A 48 -7.01 -8.95 -17.13
N ARG A 49 -7.41 -9.52 -18.28
CA ARG A 49 -8.78 -9.45 -18.77
C ARG A 49 -9.51 -10.73 -18.39
N TYR A 50 -10.70 -10.58 -17.80
CA TYR A 50 -11.62 -11.66 -17.50
C TYR A 50 -12.88 -11.49 -18.35
N ASP A 51 -13.60 -12.58 -18.59
CA ASP A 51 -14.92 -12.51 -19.20
C ASP A 51 -15.88 -11.72 -18.31
N ALA A 52 -16.77 -10.96 -18.95
CA ALA A 52 -17.64 -10.01 -18.24
C ALA A 52 -18.62 -10.71 -17.29
N ASP A 53 -19.17 -11.85 -17.72
CA ASP A 53 -20.10 -12.67 -16.93
C ASP A 53 -19.45 -13.18 -15.64
N VAL A 54 -18.18 -13.61 -15.69
CA VAL A 54 -17.41 -14.02 -14.51
C VAL A 54 -17.26 -12.86 -13.53
N VAL A 55 -16.87 -11.68 -14.02
CA VAL A 55 -16.68 -10.49 -13.17
C VAL A 55 -18.00 -10.05 -12.54
N GLU A 56 -19.08 -10.00 -13.31
CA GLU A 56 -20.39 -9.59 -12.81
C GLU A 56 -20.96 -10.58 -11.80
N ALA A 57 -20.78 -11.89 -12.01
CA ALA A 57 -21.17 -12.91 -11.04
C ALA A 57 -20.48 -12.72 -9.68
N PHE A 58 -19.17 -12.44 -9.67
CA PHE A 58 -18.48 -12.14 -8.42
C PHE A 58 -18.88 -10.79 -7.85
N LYS A 59 -18.99 -9.71 -8.65
CA LYS A 59 -19.41 -8.40 -8.14
C LYS A 59 -20.78 -8.42 -7.46
N ALA A 60 -21.72 -9.22 -7.97
CA ALA A 60 -23.05 -9.39 -7.38
C ALA A 60 -23.00 -9.92 -5.93
N THR A 61 -21.89 -10.53 -5.50
CA THR A 61 -21.68 -10.97 -4.12
C THR A 61 -21.35 -9.83 -3.15
N GLY A 62 -21.20 -8.59 -3.64
CA GLY A 62 -20.96 -7.39 -2.84
C GLY A 62 -19.50 -7.18 -2.44
N ASP A 63 -19.29 -6.49 -1.32
CA ASP A 63 -17.96 -6.12 -0.84
C ASP A 63 -17.04 -7.33 -0.66
N GLY A 64 -15.77 -7.16 -1.06
CA GLY A 64 -14.78 -8.23 -1.03
C GLY A 64 -14.87 -9.26 -2.16
N TRP A 65 -15.64 -9.00 -3.22
CA TRP A 65 -15.79 -9.92 -4.35
C TRP A 65 -14.46 -10.34 -4.99
N GLN A 66 -13.49 -9.43 -5.09
CA GLN A 66 -12.14 -9.75 -5.59
C GLN A 66 -11.42 -10.76 -4.69
N THR A 67 -11.61 -10.67 -3.37
CA THR A 67 -11.04 -11.63 -2.42
C THR A 67 -11.71 -13.00 -2.57
N ARG A 68 -13.03 -13.05 -2.79
CA ARG A 68 -13.76 -14.29 -3.09
C ARG A 68 -13.33 -14.90 -4.43
N MET A 69 -13.18 -14.11 -5.47
CA MET A 69 -12.68 -14.55 -6.78
C MET A 69 -11.28 -15.17 -6.65
N ASN A 70 -10.37 -14.51 -5.94
CA ASN A 70 -9.04 -15.07 -5.67
C ASN A 70 -9.09 -16.36 -4.84
N ALA A 71 -10.01 -16.48 -3.88
CA ALA A 71 -10.20 -17.71 -3.11
C ALA A 71 -10.71 -18.86 -4.00
N ALA A 72 -11.65 -18.58 -4.91
CA ALA A 72 -12.14 -19.55 -5.88
C ALA A 72 -11.03 -20.05 -6.82
N LEU A 73 -10.17 -19.14 -7.31
CA LEU A 73 -9.00 -19.54 -8.12
C LEU A 73 -8.03 -20.42 -7.33
N LYS A 74 -7.78 -20.11 -6.06
CA LYS A 74 -6.96 -20.96 -5.18
C LYS A 74 -7.58 -22.33 -4.94
N ASP A 75 -8.90 -22.39 -4.80
CA ASP A 75 -9.62 -23.64 -4.58
C ASP A 75 -9.58 -24.53 -5.82
N TRP A 76 -9.83 -23.94 -7.00
CA TRP A 76 -9.72 -24.63 -8.28
C TRP A 76 -8.34 -25.28 -8.48
N LEU A 77 -7.26 -24.57 -8.11
CA LEU A 77 -5.87 -25.08 -8.19
C LEU A 77 -5.54 -26.25 -7.26
N LYS A 78 -6.39 -26.59 -6.28
CA LYS A 78 -6.16 -27.78 -5.44
C LYS A 78 -6.46 -29.07 -6.20
N ASP A 79 -7.49 -29.03 -7.03
CA ASP A 79 -8.04 -30.21 -7.71
C ASP A 79 -7.75 -30.21 -9.22
N HIS A 80 -7.21 -29.11 -9.75
CA HIS A 80 -6.93 -28.94 -11.18
C HIS A 80 -5.52 -28.41 -11.42
N SER A 81 -4.92 -28.87 -12.52
CA SER A 81 -3.68 -28.30 -13.05
C SER A 81 -4.01 -27.36 -14.20
N PRO A 82 -3.49 -26.11 -14.21
CA PRO A 82 -3.54 -25.27 -15.39
C PRO A 82 -2.75 -25.94 -16.52
N ALA A 83 -3.28 -25.87 -17.73
CA ALA A 83 -2.67 -26.45 -18.94
C ALA A 83 -1.40 -25.71 -19.38
#